data_AF-A0A0F9F6H7-F1
#
_entry.id   AF-A0A0F9F6H7-F1
#
_cell.length_a   1.000
_cell.length_b   1.000
_cell.length_c   1.000
_cell.angle_alpha   90.00
_cell.angle_beta   90.00
_cell.angle_gamma   90.00
#
_symmetry.space_group_name_H-M   'P 1'
#
loop_
_entity.id
_entity.type
_entity.pdbx_description
1 polymer ?
#
loop_
_entity_poly.entity_id
_entity_poly.type
_entity_poly.pdbx_seq_one_letter_code
_entity_poly.pdbx_strand_id
1 'polypeptide(L)'
;IEMKKIIEQEVAVCDVCKSDKNIFNRCIQCGKDLCFKCIKTHGVKYNHGVNFGGTGDGCYCLSCDSMLRKLGTDKLHNAFITVHFLREEADNWYKSFKIRSNKAKEILKIASKELLY
;
A
#
# COMPACT_ATOMS: atom_id res chain seq x y z
N ILE A 1 4.99 -23.01 -47.06
CA ILE A 1 4.74 -21.63 -46.55
C ILE A 1 3.78 -21.79 -45.39
N GLU A 2 4.24 -21.53 -44.17
CA GLU A 2 3.43 -21.68 -42.96
C GLU A 2 2.52 -20.45 -42.81
N MET A 3 1.19 -20.65 -42.86
CA MET A 3 0.21 -19.57 -42.75
C MET A 3 0.06 -19.12 -41.30
N LYS A 4 0.36 -17.85 -41.02
CA LYS A 4 0.10 -17.24 -39.71
C LYS A 4 -1.41 -17.02 -39.55
N LYS A 5 -1.98 -17.59 -38.48
CA LYS A 5 -3.36 -17.36 -38.07
C LYS A 5 -3.44 -16.04 -37.30
N ILE A 6 -4.25 -15.10 -37.77
CA ILE A 6 -4.55 -13.87 -37.04
C ILE A 6 -5.60 -14.22 -35.97
N ILE A 7 -5.33 -13.87 -34.72
CA ILE A 7 -6.25 -14.04 -33.59
C ILE A 7 -6.46 -12.64 -33.01
N GLU A 8 -7.72 -12.21 -32.94
CA GLU A 8 -8.09 -10.99 -32.24
C GLU A 8 -8.13 -11.27 -30.73
N GLN A 9 -7.48 -10.40 -29.95
CA GLN A 9 -7.43 -10.53 -28.49
C GLN A 9 -7.70 -9.17 -27.86
N GLU A 10 -8.62 -9.14 -26.89
CA GLU A 10 -8.77 -8.02 -25.99
C GLU A 10 -7.69 -8.06 -24.92
N VAL A 11 -6.94 -6.97 -24.79
CA VAL A 11 -5.88 -6.82 -23.78
C VAL A 11 -6.17 -5.62 -22.90
N ALA A 12 -6.08 -5.81 -21.59
CA ALA A 12 -6.11 -4.70 -20.64
C ALA A 12 -4.80 -3.93 -20.72
N VAL A 13 -4.87 -2.60 -20.70
CA VAL A 13 -3.70 -1.71 -20.74
C VAL A 13 -3.74 -0.71 -19.60
N CYS A 14 -2.57 -0.27 -19.16
CA CYS A 14 -2.46 0.80 -18.18
C CYS A 14 -3.03 2.11 -18.75
N ASP A 15 -3.97 2.74 -18.05
CA ASP A 15 -4.57 4.01 -18.49
C ASP A 15 -3.58 5.17 -18.55
N VAL A 16 -2.46 5.07 -17.84
CA VAL A 16 -1.41 6.10 -17.80
C VAL A 16 -0.37 5.89 -18.89
N CYS A 17 0.30 4.72 -18.92
CA CYS A 17 1.42 4.49 -19.84
C CYS A 17 1.06 3.66 -21.09
N LYS A 18 -0.20 3.24 -21.21
CA LYS A 18 -0.75 2.43 -22.32
C LYS A 18 -0.06 1.08 -22.55
N SER A 19 0.77 0.64 -21.61
CA SER A 19 1.40 -0.69 -21.66
C SER A 19 0.44 -1.78 -21.18
N ASP A 20 0.45 -2.89 -21.90
CA ASP A 20 -0.18 -4.18 -21.60
C ASP A 20 0.67 -5.07 -20.67
N LYS A 21 1.84 -4.58 -20.23
CA LYS A 21 2.77 -5.35 -19.38
C LYS A 21 2.45 -5.13 -17.89
N ASN A 22 2.58 -6.21 -17.12
CA ASN A 22 2.47 -6.32 -15.64
C ASN A 22 1.03 -6.49 -15.09
N ILE A 23 0.95 -6.91 -13.82
CA ILE A 23 -0.30 -6.98 -13.03
C ILE A 23 -0.92 -5.58 -12.89
N PHE A 24 -2.21 -5.46 -13.17
CA PHE A 24 -2.98 -4.22 -13.07
C PHE A 24 -3.66 -4.09 -11.72
N ASN A 25 -3.75 -2.85 -11.25
CA ASN A 25 -4.54 -2.45 -10.09
C ASN A 25 -5.65 -1.53 -10.59
N ARG A 26 -6.89 -1.96 -10.40
CA ARG A 26 -8.05 -1.21 -10.86
C ARG A 26 -8.51 -0.24 -9.78
N CYS A 27 -8.74 1.02 -10.16
CA CYS A 27 -9.36 2.00 -9.28
C CYS A 27 -10.79 1.57 -8.95
N ILE A 28 -11.10 1.40 -7.66
CA ILE A 28 -12.43 0.99 -7.19
C ILE A 28 -13.51 1.99 -7.61
N GLN A 29 -13.19 3.29 -7.64
CA GLN A 29 -14.16 4.34 -7.93
C GLN A 29 -14.47 4.52 -9.42
N CYS A 30 -13.44 4.51 -10.28
CA CYS A 30 -13.60 4.90 -11.69
C CYS A 30 -13.15 3.83 -12.69
N GLY A 31 -12.72 2.66 -12.23
CA GLY A 31 -12.35 1.54 -13.08
C GLY A 31 -11.02 1.69 -13.82
N LYS A 32 -10.29 2.80 -13.66
CA LYS A 32 -8.99 3.00 -14.30
C LYS A 32 -7.99 1.90 -13.91
N ASP A 33 -7.34 1.30 -14.89
CA ASP A 33 -6.33 0.27 -14.71
C ASP A 33 -4.93 0.89 -14.64
N LEU A 34 -4.23 0.63 -13.54
CA LEU A 34 -2.87 1.12 -13.29
C LEU A 34 -1.90 -0.05 -13.17
N CYS A 35 -0.89 -0.09 -14.04
CA CYS A 35 0.16 -1.09 -13.92
C CYS A 35 0.96 -0.90 -12.61
N PHE A 36 1.66 -1.95 -12.17
CA PHE A 36 2.46 -1.95 -10.94
C PHE A 36 3.48 -0.79 -10.82
N LYS A 37 3.97 -0.25 -11.94
CA LYS A 37 4.84 0.94 -11.92
C LYS A 37 4.04 2.23 -11.72
N CYS A 38 3.01 2.44 -12.54
CA CYS A 38 2.20 3.66 -12.50
C CYS A 38 1.40 3.80 -11.21
N ILE A 39 1.01 2.72 -10.55
CA ILE A 39 0.30 2.82 -9.26
C ILE A 39 1.13 3.51 -8.18
N LYS A 40 2.47 3.45 -8.23
CA LYS A 40 3.35 4.09 -7.24
C LYS A 40 3.32 5.62 -7.30
N THR A 41 2.96 6.19 -8.45
CA THR A 41 2.99 7.65 -8.68
C THR A 41 1.62 8.22 -9.04
N HIS A 42 0.66 7.39 -9.48
CA HIS A 42 -0.66 7.83 -9.94
C HIS A 42 -1.83 7.21 -9.17
N GLY A 43 -1.57 6.43 -8.13
CA GLY A 43 -2.62 5.97 -7.25
C GLY A 43 -2.15 5.73 -5.82
N VAL A 44 -3.09 5.26 -5.01
CA VAL A 44 -2.92 4.97 -3.59
C VAL A 44 -3.47 3.59 -3.34
N LYS A 45 -2.69 2.81 -2.57
CA LYS A 45 -3.11 1.50 -2.08
C LYS A 45 -3.36 1.59 -0.58
N TYR A 46 -4.50 1.09 -0.15
CA TYR A 46 -4.87 0.97 1.26
C TYR A 46 -4.89 -0.50 1.64
N ASN A 47 -4.25 -0.82 2.75
CA ASN A 47 -4.35 -2.16 3.31
C ASN A 47 -5.75 -2.39 3.89
N HIS A 48 -6.27 -3.60 3.74
CA HIS A 48 -7.57 -3.97 4.31
C HIS A 48 -7.54 -4.15 5.84
N GLY A 49 -6.38 -4.50 6.40
CA GLY A 49 -6.23 -4.76 7.84
C GLY A 49 -5.15 -3.89 8.50
N VAL A 50 -5.23 -3.75 9.83
CA VAL A 50 -4.27 -2.97 10.63
C VAL A 50 -2.95 -3.73 10.84
N ASN A 51 -3.01 -4.99 11.29
CA ASN A 51 -1.78 -5.75 11.59
C ASN A 51 -1.29 -6.60 10.42
N PHE A 52 -2.22 -7.08 9.58
CA PHE A 52 -1.94 -7.94 8.43
C PHE A 52 -2.53 -7.31 7.17
N GLY A 53 -1.78 -7.32 6.07
CA GLY A 53 -2.28 -7.01 4.74
C GLY A 53 -2.60 -8.31 3.98
N GLY A 54 -3.41 -8.23 2.92
CA GLY A 54 -3.80 -9.43 2.18
C GLY A 54 -4.85 -9.17 1.09
N THR A 55 -5.68 -10.18 0.83
CA THR A 55 -6.80 -10.06 -0.10
C THR A 55 -7.79 -9.00 0.39
N GLY A 56 -8.21 -8.10 -0.50
CA GLY A 56 -9.19 -7.05 -0.20
C GLY A 56 -8.63 -5.63 -0.05
N ASP A 57 -7.34 -5.43 -0.33
CA ASP A 57 -6.74 -4.10 -0.33
C ASP A 57 -7.43 -3.14 -1.31
N GLY A 58 -7.59 -1.89 -0.87
CA GLY A 58 -8.21 -0.82 -1.64
C GLY A 58 -7.24 -0.19 -2.62
N CYS A 59 -7.67 0.04 -3.86
CA CYS A 59 -6.87 0.75 -4.86
C CYS A 59 -7.67 1.90 -5.46
N TYR A 60 -7.10 3.10 -5.42
CA TYR A 60 -7.70 4.31 -5.99
C TYR A 60 -6.67 5.04 -6.84
N CYS A 61 -7.08 5.61 -7.97
CA CYS A 61 -6.25 6.60 -8.66
C CYS A 61 -6.23 7.91 -7.85
N LEU A 62 -5.15 8.68 -7.96
CA LEU A 62 -4.96 9.89 -7.13
C LEU A 62 -6.09 10.90 -7.25
N SER A 63 -6.68 11.05 -8.44
CA SER A 63 -7.82 11.96 -8.64
C SER A 63 -9.04 11.54 -7.85
N CYS A 64 -9.36 10.23 -7.83
CA CYS A 64 -10.49 9.71 -7.06
C CYS A 64 -10.19 9.75 -5.56
N ASP A 65 -8.98 9.36 -5.14
CA ASP A 65 -8.59 9.43 -3.74
C ASP A 65 -8.70 10.86 -3.19
N SER A 66 -8.15 11.84 -3.91
CA SER A 66 -8.21 13.25 -3.49
C SER A 66 -9.64 13.78 -3.41
N MET A 67 -10.49 13.41 -4.37
CA MET A 67 -11.90 13.79 -4.37
C MET A 67 -12.64 13.18 -3.18
N LEU A 68 -12.50 11.87 -2.97
CA LEU A 68 -13.19 11.15 -1.90
C LEU A 68 -12.73 11.62 -0.51
N ARG A 69 -11.44 11.91 -0.34
CA ARG A 69 -10.88 12.54 0.87
C ARG A 69 -11.54 13.88 1.18
N LYS A 70 -11.79 14.71 0.17
CA LYS A 70 -12.43 16.03 0.34
C LYS A 70 -13.91 15.90 0.65
N LEU A 71 -14.60 14.96 0.03
CA LEU A 71 -16.04 14.75 0.25
C LEU A 71 -16.31 14.13 1.62
N GLY A 72 -15.50 13.14 2.03
CA GLY A 72 -15.63 12.47 3.32
C GLY A 72 -16.92 11.67 3.50
N THR A 73 -17.67 11.39 2.43
CA THR A 73 -18.97 10.70 2.48
C THR A 73 -18.92 9.24 2.04
N ASP A 74 -17.85 8.80 1.39
CA ASP A 74 -17.72 7.42 0.92
C ASP A 74 -17.29 6.48 2.07
N LYS A 75 -18.20 5.59 2.48
CA LYS A 75 -18.01 4.73 3.64
C LYS A 75 -16.83 3.77 3.49
N LEU A 76 -16.62 3.23 2.29
CA LEU A 76 -15.57 2.23 2.04
C LEU A 76 -14.19 2.88 2.04
N HIS A 77 -14.05 3.98 1.31
CA HIS A 77 -12.82 4.78 1.27
C HIS A 77 -12.47 5.34 2.64
N ASN A 78 -13.46 5.85 3.39
CA ASN A 78 -13.24 6.30 4.76
C ASN A 78 -12.76 5.16 5.66
N ALA A 79 -13.33 3.95 5.55
CA ALA A 79 -12.88 2.81 6.32
C ALA A 79 -11.41 2.44 6.00
N PHE A 80 -11.03 2.45 4.72
CA PHE A 80 -9.64 2.26 4.30
C PHE A 80 -8.70 3.32 4.88
N ILE A 81 -9.12 4.59 4.90
CA ILE A 81 -8.36 5.68 5.50
C ILE A 81 -8.20 5.48 7.01
N THR A 82 -9.27 5.09 7.71
CA THR A 82 -9.20 4.81 9.15
C THR A 82 -8.22 3.67 9.44
N VAL A 83 -8.29 2.57 8.67
CA VAL A 83 -7.32 1.46 8.80
C VAL A 83 -5.91 1.98 8.56
N HIS A 84 -5.68 2.78 7.52
CA HIS A 84 -4.38 3.35 7.22
C HIS A 84 -3.81 4.17 8.39
N PHE A 85 -4.60 5.06 9.01
CA PHE A 85 -4.14 5.84 10.16
C PHE A 85 -3.82 4.96 11.38
N LEU A 86 -4.64 3.95 11.67
CA LEU A 86 -4.36 3.01 12.75
C LEU A 86 -3.06 2.23 12.52
N ARG A 87 -2.72 1.93 11.26
CA ARG A 87 -1.44 1.31 10.90
C ARG A 87 -0.27 2.24 11.18
N GLU A 88 -0.37 3.50 10.74
CA GLU A 88 0.69 4.49 10.99
C GLU A 88 0.91 4.70 12.48
N GLU A 89 -0.17 4.75 13.27
CA GLU A 89 -0.10 4.83 14.72
C GLU A 89 0.62 3.61 15.33
N ALA A 90 0.21 2.39 14.96
CA ALA A 90 0.83 1.16 15.43
C ALA A 90 2.33 1.08 15.07
N ASP A 91 2.69 1.46 13.84
CA ASP A 91 4.09 1.50 13.39
C ASP A 91 4.92 2.50 14.22
N ASN A 92 4.35 3.66 14.53
CA ASN A 92 5.02 4.68 15.35
C ASN A 92 5.19 4.22 16.80
N TRP A 93 4.17 3.58 17.39
CA TRP A 93 4.28 2.98 18.71
C TRP A 93 5.37 1.90 18.74
N TYR A 94 5.39 1.01 17.75
CA TYR A 94 6.39 -0.04 17.66
C TYR A 94 7.81 0.52 17.51
N LYS A 95 8.01 1.54 16.65
CA LYS A 95 9.30 2.24 16.51
C LYS A 95 9.76 2.84 17.84
N SER A 96 8.87 3.55 18.53
CA SER A 96 9.16 4.15 19.85
C SER A 96 9.53 3.09 20.89
N PHE A 97 8.75 2.02 20.96
CA PHE A 97 9.02 0.89 21.85
C PHE A 97 10.38 0.25 21.56
N LYS A 98 10.70 0.00 20.29
CA LYS A 98 11.97 -0.61 19.87
C LYS A 98 13.18 0.23 20.29
N ILE A 99 13.11 1.56 20.13
CA ILE A 99 14.17 2.48 20.57
C ILE A 99 14.38 2.36 22.09
N ARG A 100 13.31 2.45 22.88
CA ARG A 100 13.39 2.35 24.35
C ARG A 100 13.90 0.99 24.81
N SER A 101 13.41 -0.09 24.18
CA SER A 101 13.84 -1.46 24.47
C SER A 101 15.33 -1.66 24.22
N ASN A 102 15.83 -1.18 23.07
CA ASN A 102 17.27 -1.26 22.76
C ASN A 102 18.11 -0.44 23.75
N LYS A 103 17.67 0.78 24.10
CA LYS A 103 18.38 1.61 25.09
C LYS A 103 18.46 0.92 26.45
N ALA A 104 17.37 0.34 26.93
CA ALA A 104 17.35 -0.39 28.20
C ALA A 104 18.30 -1.61 28.18
N LYS A 105 18.33 -2.36 27.07
CA LYS A 105 19.24 -3.50 26.89
C LYS A 105 20.71 -3.08 26.90
N GLU A 106 21.05 -1.97 26.25
CA GLU A 106 22.43 -1.44 26.26
C GLU A 106 22.84 -0.96 27.67
N ILE A 107 21.95 -0.28 28.40
CA ILE A 107 22.21 0.11 29.80
C ILE A 107 22.48 -1.12 30.66
N LEU A 108 21.62 -2.15 30.57
CA LEU A 108 21.80 -3.40 31.32
C LEU A 108 23.15 -4.05 30.99
N LYS A 109 23.54 -4.07 29.71
CA LYS A 109 24.81 -4.64 29.25
C LYS A 109 26.02 -3.89 29.83
N ILE A 110 25.96 -2.55 29.90
CA ILE A 110 27.02 -1.73 30.50
C ILE A 110 27.10 -2.01 32.00
N ALA A 111 25.98 -1.90 32.73
CA ALA A 111 25.94 -2.12 34.17
C ALA A 111 26.38 -3.54 34.56
N SER A 112 26.02 -4.55 33.75
CA SER A 112 26.43 -5.94 33.99
C SER A 112 27.93 -6.15 33.79
N LYS A 113 28.57 -5.38 32.89
CA LYS A 113 30.03 -5.44 32.72
C LYS A 113 30.76 -4.77 33.87
N GLU A 114 30.24 -3.65 34.37
CA GLU A 114 30.80 -2.93 35.52
C GLU A 114 30.73 -3.74 36.82
N LEU A 115 29.78 -4.67 36.94
CA LEU A 115 29.68 -5.59 38.07
C LEU A 115 30.66 -6.78 38.02
N LEU A 116 31.30 -7.01 36.88
CA LEU A 116 32.22 -8.14 36.65
C LEU A 116 33.71 -7.74 36.71
N TYR A 117 33.99 -6.46 36.97
CA TYR A 117 35.32 -5.89 37.20
C TYR A 117 35.36 -5.22 38.58
#